data_AF-A0A2A3ESN8-F1
#
_entry.id   AF-A0A2A3ESN8-F1
#
_cell.length_a   1.000
_cell.length_b   1.000
_cell.length_c   1.000
_cell.angle_alpha   90.00
_cell.angle_beta   90.00
_cell.angle_gamma   90.00
#
_symmetry.space_group_name_H-M   'P 1'
#
loop_
_entity.id
_entity.type
_entity.pdbx_description
1 polymer ?
#
loop_
_entity_poly.entity_id
_entity_poly.type
_entity_poly.pdbx_seq_one_letter_code
_entity_poly.pdbx_strand_id
1 'polypeptide(L)'
;MHVNKITSKLLQPLLPIYNITCGLKTKTLLHRRCKHCLLMWKNDRKYIICKAKPRHNQMERVKREKNTWILTHATQKFYLAPIYTRC
;
A
#
# COMPACT_ATOMS: atom_id res chain seq x y z
N MET A 1 -47.36 -41.78 -14.63
CA MET A 1 -45.92 -41.54 -14.85
C MET A 1 -45.57 -40.14 -14.34
N HIS A 2 -45.14 -40.01 -13.08
CA HIS A 2 -44.71 -38.71 -12.53
C HIS A 2 -43.18 -38.62 -12.62
N VAL A 3 -42.67 -37.70 -13.44
CA VAL A 3 -41.24 -37.43 -13.57
C VAL A 3 -40.85 -36.41 -12.49
N ASN A 4 -40.19 -36.87 -11.42
CA ASN A 4 -39.63 -35.99 -10.41
C ASN A 4 -38.40 -35.26 -10.99
N LYS A 5 -38.60 -33.99 -11.36
CA LYS A 5 -37.52 -33.12 -11.84
C LYS A 5 -36.74 -32.59 -10.64
N ILE A 6 -35.78 -33.37 -10.16
CA ILE A 6 -34.85 -32.95 -9.11
C ILE A 6 -33.99 -31.81 -9.68
N THR A 7 -34.31 -30.58 -9.28
CA THR A 7 -33.48 -29.40 -9.58
C THR A 7 -32.44 -29.27 -8.48
N SER A 8 -31.34 -30.01 -8.61
CA SER A 8 -30.20 -29.98 -7.68
C SER A 8 -29.45 -28.64 -7.78
N LYS A 9 -29.93 -27.62 -7.07
CA LYS A 9 -29.18 -26.37 -6.83
C LYS A 9 -28.23 -26.47 -5.63
N LEU A 10 -27.57 -27.61 -5.44
CA LEU A 10 -26.80 -27.87 -4.21
C LEU A 10 -25.31 -27.52 -4.27
N LEU A 11 -24.79 -27.03 -5.42
CA LEU A 11 -23.37 -26.68 -5.57
C LEU A 11 -23.13 -25.39 -6.38
N GLN A 12 -23.79 -24.28 -6.03
CA GLN A 12 -23.40 -22.99 -6.61
C GLN A 12 -22.15 -22.44 -5.89
N PRO A 13 -21.05 -22.14 -6.60
CA PRO A 13 -19.87 -21.55 -5.98
C PRO A 13 -20.24 -20.16 -5.45
N LEU A 14 -20.09 -19.96 -4.14
CA LEU A 14 -20.28 -18.66 -3.52
C LEU A 14 -19.11 -17.77 -3.94
N LEU A 15 -19.37 -16.80 -4.82
CA LEU A 15 -18.37 -15.81 -5.20
C LEU A 15 -18.09 -14.91 -3.99
N PRO A 16 -16.82 -14.69 -3.60
CA PRO A 16 -16.50 -13.83 -2.48
C PRO A 16 -16.94 -12.40 -2.77
N ILE A 17 -17.86 -11.88 -1.96
CA ILE A 17 -18.31 -10.49 -2.02
C ILE A 17 -17.24 -9.64 -1.33
N TYR A 18 -16.42 -8.95 -2.11
CA TYR A 18 -15.38 -8.05 -1.57
C TYR A 18 -16.00 -6.69 -1.23
N ASN A 19 -16.18 -6.40 0.06
CA ASN A 19 -16.56 -5.06 0.50
C ASN A 19 -15.33 -4.14 0.42
N ILE A 20 -15.20 -3.39 -0.68
CA ILE A 20 -14.13 -2.41 -0.84
C ILE A 20 -14.38 -1.26 0.14
N THR A 21 -13.77 -1.35 1.33
CA THR A 21 -13.81 -0.28 2.32
C THR A 21 -12.89 0.85 1.86
N CYS A 22 -13.47 1.81 1.13
CA CYS A 22 -12.77 2.99 0.65
C CYS A 22 -12.59 4.02 1.79
N GLY A 23 -11.83 3.65 2.83
CA GLY A 23 -11.82 4.38 4.10
C GLY A 23 -10.58 5.23 4.39
N LEU A 24 -9.44 4.97 3.74
CA LEU A 24 -8.16 5.63 4.03
C LEU A 24 -7.17 5.43 2.89
N LYS A 25 -6.53 6.50 2.40
CA LYS A 25 -5.50 6.41 1.35
C LYS A 25 -4.12 6.83 1.86
N THR A 26 -3.13 5.96 1.73
CA THR A 26 -1.74 6.29 2.06
C THR A 26 -1.15 7.22 1.00
N LYS A 27 -0.52 8.33 1.43
CA LYS A 27 0.05 9.38 0.59
C LYS A 27 1.37 9.87 1.17
N THR A 28 2.30 10.29 0.33
CA THR A 28 3.54 10.94 0.75
C THR A 28 3.31 12.35 1.26
N LEU A 29 2.47 13.11 0.56
CA LEU A 29 2.05 14.46 0.93
C LEU A 29 0.56 14.46 1.25
N LEU A 30 0.23 14.94 2.44
CA LEU A 30 -1.14 15.06 2.92
C LEU A 30 -1.66 16.46 2.64
N HIS A 31 -2.87 16.55 2.09
CA HIS A 31 -3.55 17.83 1.90
C HIS A 31 -5.04 17.69 2.21
N ARG A 32 -5.62 18.75 2.78
CA ARG A 32 -7.04 18.84 3.10
C ARG A 32 -7.81 19.05 1.81
N ARG A 33 -8.86 18.24 1.57
CA ARG A 33 -9.74 18.38 0.39
C ARG A 33 -11.02 19.16 0.68
N CYS A 34 -11.39 19.31 1.95
CA CYS A 34 -12.56 20.07 2.37
C CYS A 34 -12.36 20.72 3.74
N LYS A 35 -13.29 21.61 4.12
CA LYS A 35 -13.29 22.30 5.42
C LYS A 35 -13.31 21.37 6.64
N HIS A 36 -13.97 20.21 6.52
CA HIS A 36 -14.11 19.24 7.62
C HIS A 36 -12.91 18.28 7.76
N CYS A 37 -11.95 18.31 6.84
CA CYS A 37 -10.73 17.52 6.98
C CYS A 37 -9.88 18.13 8.09
N LEU A 38 -9.43 17.31 9.04
CA LEU A 38 -8.55 17.73 10.13
C LEU A 38 -7.21 16.99 10.00
N LEU A 39 -6.10 17.72 10.17
CA LEU A 39 -4.77 17.13 10.26
C LEU A 39 -4.54 16.69 11.71
N MET A 40 -4.14 15.44 11.91
CA MET A 40 -3.95 14.83 13.23
C MET A 40 -2.65 14.02 13.23
N TRP A 41 -1.99 13.93 14.38
CA TRP A 41 -0.85 13.05 14.61
C TRP A 41 -1.26 11.87 15.47
N LYS A 42 -0.90 10.66 15.06
CA LYS A 42 -1.14 9.42 15.80
C LYS A 42 -0.05 8.40 15.48
N ASN A 43 0.51 7.72 16.47
CA ASN A 43 1.53 6.69 16.29
C ASN A 43 2.69 7.15 15.37
N ASP A 44 3.19 8.37 15.61
CA ASP A 44 4.27 9.02 14.86
C ASP A 44 4.03 9.21 13.36
N ARG A 45 2.75 9.20 12.95
CA ARG A 45 2.34 9.43 11.57
C ARG A 45 1.29 10.53 11.51
N LYS A 46 1.35 11.31 10.44
CA LYS A 46 0.30 12.28 10.14
C LYS A 46 -0.89 11.59 9.47
N TYR A 47 -2.08 12.06 9.81
CA TYR A 47 -3.35 11.65 9.23
C TYR A 47 -4.16 12.86 8.83
N ILE A 48 -4.92 12.73 7.76
CA ILE A 48 -6.07 13.59 7.51
C ILE A 48 -7.31 12.76 7.76
N ILE A 49 -8.15 13.20 8.69
CA ILE A 49 -9.40 12.53 9.04
C ILE A 49 -10.57 13.46 8.74
N CYS A 50 -11.60 12.92 8.11
CA CYS A 50 -12.81 13.63 7.72
C CYS A 50 -14.02 12.79 8.13
N LYS A 51 -14.77 13.25 9.14
CA LYS A 51 -15.99 12.57 9.60
C LYS A 51 -17.12 12.61 8.56
N ALA A 52 -17.20 13.70 7.78
CA ALA A 52 -18.26 13.88 6.79
C ALA A 52 -18.07 13.05 5.51
N LYS A 53 -16.81 12.88 5.06
CA LYS A 53 -16.47 12.21 3.79
C LYS A 53 -15.29 11.25 4.00
N PRO A 54 -15.54 9.94 4.26
CA PRO A 54 -14.49 8.96 4.53
C PRO A 54 -13.45 8.83 3.41
N ARG A 55 -13.84 9.09 2.15
CA ARG A 55 -12.94 9.10 0.98
C ARG A 55 -11.83 10.16 1.05
N HIS A 56 -11.93 11.14 1.95
CA HIS A 56 -10.90 12.16 2.15
C HIS A 56 -9.82 11.74 3.15
N ASN A 57 -10.05 10.65 3.88
CA ASN A 57 -9.12 10.18 4.88
C ASN A 57 -7.81 9.78 4.21
N GLN A 58 -6.71 10.33 4.73
CA GLN A 58 -5.37 10.06 4.21
C GLN A 58 -4.42 9.73 5.35
N MET A 59 -3.39 8.95 5.03
CA MET A 59 -2.35 8.54 5.98
C MET A 59 -0.97 8.80 5.38
N GLU A 60 -0.04 9.31 6.18
CA GLU A 60 1.33 9.53 5.74
C GLU A 60 2.03 8.20 5.40
N ARG A 61 2.73 8.18 4.27
CA ARG A 61 3.52 7.03 3.85
C ARG A 61 4.80 6.96 4.68
N VAL A 62 4.98 5.85 5.41
CA VAL A 62 6.24 5.57 6.10
C VAL A 62 7.31 5.13 5.10
N LYS A 63 8.50 5.71 5.23
CA LYS A 63 9.68 5.28 4.46
C LYS A 63 10.19 3.95 5.03
N ARG A 64 10.66 3.05 4.16
CA ARG A 64 11.33 1.83 4.63
C ARG A 64 12.64 2.22 5.30
N GLU A 65 13.00 1.52 6.37
CA GLU A 65 14.18 1.82 7.19
C GLU A 65 15.48 1.88 6.37
N LYS A 66 15.67 0.93 5.47
CA LYS A 66 16.81 0.91 4.54
C LYS A 66 16.93 2.17 3.66
N ASN A 67 15.81 2.87 3.40
CA ASN A 67 15.79 4.11 2.61
C ASN A 67 15.99 5.36 3.48
N THR A 68 16.14 5.20 4.80
CA THR A 68 16.42 6.28 5.76
C THR A 68 17.85 6.25 6.29
N TRP A 69 18.61 5.19 6.00
CA TRP A 69 20.02 5.09 6.41
C TRP A 69 20.90 6.04 5.59
N ILE A 70 21.88 6.64 6.26
CA ILE A 70 22.92 7.44 5.62
C ILE A 70 23.99 6.47 5.12
N LEU A 71 24.24 6.47 3.80
CA LEU A 71 25.33 5.68 3.23
C LEU A 71 26.66 6.37 3.53
N THR A 72 27.45 5.81 4.43
CA THR A 72 28.72 6.39 4.87
C THR A 72 29.87 6.15 3.89
N HIS A 73 29.89 5.02 3.20
CA HIS A 73 30.93 4.65 2.26
C HIS A 73 30.37 3.79 1.13
N ALA A 74 30.77 4.08 -0.11
CA ALA A 74 30.35 3.35 -1.30
C ALA A 74 31.58 3.00 -2.14
N THR A 75 31.92 1.71 -2.25
CA THR A 75 32.98 1.24 -3.15
C THR A 75 32.37 0.74 -4.46
N GLN A 76 32.86 1.23 -5.59
CA GLN A 76 32.59 0.63 -6.89
C GLN A 76 33.74 -0.32 -7.24
N LYS A 77 33.47 -1.62 -7.39
CA LYS A 77 34.46 -2.53 -7.96
C LYS A 77 34.60 -2.23 -9.45
N PHE A 78 35.57 -1.40 -9.82
CA PHE A 78 36.10 -1.42 -11.18
C PHE A 78 36.96 -2.68 -11.31
N TYR A 79 36.46 -3.70 -12.01
CA TYR A 79 37.31 -4.81 -12.46
C TYR A 79 38.21 -4.26 -13.58
N LEU A 80 39.32 -3.63 -13.22
CA LEU A 80 40.47 -3.54 -14.12
C LEU A 80 41.24 -4.84 -13.93
N ALA A 81 41.07 -5.77 -14.88
CA ALA A 81 41.99 -6.88 -15.03
C ALA A 81 43.42 -6.29 -15.15
N PRO A 82 44.40 -6.78 -14.37
CA PRO A 82 45.76 -6.23 -14.40
C PRO A 82 46.41 -6.52 -15.75
N ILE A 83 46.76 -5.46 -16.50
CA ILE A 83 47.52 -5.53 -17.78
C ILE A 83 49.04 -5.66 -17.51
N TYR A 84 49.48 -6.05 -16.31
CA TYR A 84 50.90 -6.15 -15.99
C TYR A 84 51.29 -7.55 -15.51
N THR A 85 51.26 -8.51 -16.44
CA THR A 85 52.15 -9.67 -16.44
C THR A 85 52.64 -9.91 -17.87
N ARG A 86 53.58 -9.06 -18.31
CA ARG A 86 54.54 -9.37 -19.38
C ARG A 86 55.91 -8.88 -18.90
N CYS A 87 56.57 -9.74 -18.13
CA CYS A 87 58.02 -9.87 -18.09
C CYS A 87 58.32 -11.26 -18.63
#